data_AF-A0AAQ3AGH3-F1
#
_entry.id   AF-A0AAQ3AGH3-F1
#
_cell.length_a   1.000
_cell.length_b   1.000
_cell.length_c   1.000
_cell.angle_alpha   90.00
_cell.angle_beta   90.00
_cell.angle_gamma   90.00
#
_symmetry.space_group_name_H-M   'P 1'
#
loop_
_entity.id
_entity.type
_entity.pdbx_description
1 polymer ?
#
loop_
_entity_poly.entity_id
_entity_poly.type
_entity_poly.pdbx_seq_one_letter_code
_entity_poly.pdbx_strand_id
1 'polypeptide(L)'
;MNIGLIGVNSALTLSAIGSALGMGAAGSAAIGAWKRCYMQGKPAPFLLIVFVSAPLTQVIYGYILMNTLSGIMTQANPWLLFGAGFGGGLAISISAFAQGRTAAGACDAFAETGKGFATNLLVLGLIESVALFVMVFLMIFKFV
;
A
#
# COMPACT_ATOMS: atom_id res chain seq x y z
N MET A 1 4.11 -9.00 28.87
CA MET A 1 3.84 -8.77 27.44
C MET A 1 5.15 -8.65 26.70
N ASN A 2 5.35 -9.41 25.62
CA ASN A 2 6.56 -9.31 24.81
C ASN A 2 6.36 -8.21 23.76
N ILE A 3 6.97 -7.05 23.97
CA ILE A 3 6.83 -5.88 23.09
C ILE A 3 7.32 -6.14 21.66
N GLY A 4 8.26 -7.09 21.48
CA GLY A 4 8.72 -7.52 20.17
C GLY A 4 7.62 -8.18 19.35
N LEU A 5 6.75 -8.99 19.97
CA LEU A 5 5.58 -9.59 19.32
C LEU A 5 4.59 -8.53 18.83
N ILE A 6 4.41 -7.45 19.60
CA ILE A 6 3.57 -6.31 19.18
C ILE A 6 4.18 -5.65 17.95
N GLY A 7 5.51 -5.45 17.95
CA GLY A 7 6.26 -4.97 16.79
C GLY A 7 6.02 -5.79 15.54
N VAL A 8 6.34 -7.08 15.61
CA VAL A 8 6.20 -8.03 14.51
C VAL A 8 4.79 -7.99 13.92
N ASN A 9 3.75 -8.04 14.76
CA ASN A 9 2.35 -8.00 14.30
C ASN A 9 1.96 -6.62 13.72
N SER A 10 2.57 -5.54 14.22
CA SER A 10 2.32 -4.17 13.72
C SER A 10 2.75 -4.00 12.26
N ALA A 11 3.77 -4.74 11.81
CA ALA A 11 4.24 -4.68 10.42
C ALA A 11 3.13 -5.03 9.42
N LEU A 12 2.40 -6.12 9.65
CA LEU A 12 1.29 -6.53 8.80
C LEU A 12 0.05 -5.66 9.01
N THR A 13 -0.36 -5.47 10.27
CA THR A 13 -1.65 -4.84 10.59
C THR A 13 -1.71 -3.38 10.15
N LEU A 14 -0.65 -2.59 10.36
CA LEU A 14 -0.59 -1.20 9.91
C LEU A 14 -0.55 -1.10 8.38
N SER A 15 0.20 -1.98 7.73
CA SER A 15 0.24 -2.05 6.27
C SER A 15 -1.15 -2.35 5.69
N ALA A 16 -1.87 -3.31 6.27
CA ALA A 16 -3.24 -3.66 5.87
C ALA A 16 -4.23 -2.50 6.06
N ILE A 17 -4.11 -1.73 7.15
CA ILE A 17 -4.90 -0.52 7.36
C ILE A 17 -4.66 0.48 6.23
N GLY A 18 -3.40 0.73 5.88
CA GLY A 18 -3.04 1.65 4.79
C GLY A 18 -3.60 1.20 3.45
N SER A 19 -3.47 -0.09 3.13
CA SER A 19 -4.06 -0.70 1.94
C SER A 19 -5.57 -0.52 1.89
N ALA A 20 -6.28 -0.81 2.98
CA ALA A 20 -7.73 -0.64 3.03
C ALA A 20 -8.16 0.82 2.79
N LEU A 21 -7.46 1.78 3.41
CA LEU A 21 -7.72 3.21 3.21
C LEU A 21 -7.41 3.65 1.77
N GLY A 22 -6.28 3.21 1.22
CA GLY A 22 -5.88 3.52 -0.15
C GLY A 22 -6.84 2.95 -1.19
N MET A 23 -7.18 1.67 -1.07
CA MET A 23 -8.16 1.00 -1.93
C MET A 23 -9.54 1.64 -1.79
N GLY A 24 -9.94 2.03 -0.58
CA GLY A 24 -11.19 2.74 -0.34
C GLY A 24 -11.27 4.08 -1.06
N ALA A 25 -10.18 4.86 -1.04
CA ALA A 25 -10.08 6.14 -1.75
C ALA A 25 -10.16 5.95 -3.28
N ALA A 26 -9.34 5.05 -3.83
CA ALA A 26 -9.33 4.75 -5.27
C ALA A 26 -10.65 4.14 -5.75
N GLY A 27 -11.22 3.23 -4.95
CA GLY A 27 -12.48 2.53 -5.24
C GLY A 27 -13.67 3.48 -5.27
N SER A 28 -13.76 4.40 -4.31
CA SER A 28 -14.80 5.44 -4.30
C SER A 28 -14.74 6.31 -5.56
N ALA A 29 -13.54 6.67 -6.00
CA ALA A 29 -13.34 7.43 -7.24
C ALA A 29 -13.69 6.60 -8.49
N ALA A 30 -13.32 5.33 -8.54
CA ALA A 30 -13.67 4.43 -9.65
C ALA A 30 -15.19 4.25 -9.78
N ILE A 31 -15.90 4.03 -8.66
CA ILE A 31 -17.37 3.95 -8.64
C ILE A 31 -18.00 5.24 -9.15
N GLY A 32 -17.51 6.40 -8.69
CA GLY A 32 -17.97 7.71 -9.18
C GLY A 32 -17.68 7.93 -10.67
N ALA A 33 -16.52 7.50 -11.15
CA ALA A 33 -16.13 7.56 -12.54
C ALA A 33 -17.02 6.69 -13.44
N TRP A 34 -17.24 5.42 -13.07
CA TRP A 34 -18.16 4.53 -13.80
C TRP A 34 -19.58 5.08 -13.84
N LYS A 35 -20.11 5.59 -12.70
CA LYS A 35 -21.41 6.26 -12.66
C LYS A 35 -21.51 7.38 -13.69
N ARG A 36 -20.50 8.26 -13.79
CA ARG A 36 -20.47 9.35 -14.77
C ARG A 36 -20.45 8.83 -16.21
N CYS A 37 -19.64 7.80 -16.51
CA CYS A 37 -19.62 7.17 -17.84
C CYS A 37 -21.02 6.64 -18.22
N TYR A 38 -21.70 5.93 -17.31
CA TYR A 38 -23.04 5.39 -17.55
C TYR A 38 -24.07 6.50 -17.81
N MET A 39 -24.05 7.57 -17.02
CA MET A 39 -24.96 8.71 -17.21
C MET A 39 -24.73 9.44 -18.55
N GLN A 40 -23.49 9.43 -19.05
CA GLN A 40 -23.13 10.06 -20.32
C GLN A 40 -23.28 9.13 -21.54
N GLY A 41 -23.74 7.88 -21.34
CA GLY A 41 -23.81 6.89 -22.42
C GLY A 41 -22.44 6.51 -23.01
N LYS A 42 -21.35 6.70 -22.24
CA LYS A 42 -19.99 6.37 -22.64
C LYS A 42 -19.57 5.01 -22.07
N PRO A 43 -18.67 4.26 -22.74
CA PRO A 43 -18.11 3.04 -22.19
C PRO A 43 -17.44 3.29 -20.84
N ALA A 44 -17.80 2.50 -19.83
CA ALA A 44 -17.19 2.53 -18.50
C ALA A 44 -15.91 1.68 -18.51
N PRO A 45 -14.70 2.26 -18.30
CA PRO A 45 -13.48 1.50 -18.46
C PRO A 45 -13.27 0.50 -17.33
N PHE A 46 -13.24 -0.81 -17.63
CA PHE A 46 -12.93 -1.83 -16.63
C PHE A 46 -11.54 -1.64 -15.99
N LEU A 47 -10.58 -1.10 -16.76
CA LEU A 47 -9.20 -0.84 -16.34
C LEU A 47 -9.06 0.02 -15.08
N LEU A 48 -10.09 0.77 -14.67
CA LEU A 48 -10.07 1.50 -13.40
C LEU A 48 -9.81 0.58 -12.19
N ILE A 49 -10.18 -0.70 -12.28
CA ILE A 49 -9.92 -1.69 -11.23
C ILE A 49 -8.42 -1.87 -10.94
N VAL A 50 -7.56 -1.65 -11.94
CA VAL A 50 -6.11 -1.77 -11.77
C VAL A 50 -5.61 -0.68 -10.81
N PHE A 51 -6.08 0.56 -10.97
CA PHE A 51 -5.76 1.65 -10.05
C PHE A 51 -6.29 1.38 -8.64
N VAL A 52 -7.50 0.81 -8.52
CA VAL A 52 -8.07 0.42 -7.22
C VAL A 52 -7.22 -0.65 -6.53
N SER A 53 -6.66 -1.58 -7.30
CA SER A 53 -5.86 -2.68 -6.76
C SER A 53 -4.43 -2.30 -6.36
N ALA A 54 -3.91 -1.16 -6.83
CA ALA A 54 -2.52 -0.77 -6.61
C ALA A 54 -2.11 -0.78 -5.11
N PRO A 55 -2.91 -0.27 -4.16
CA PRO A 55 -2.54 -0.26 -2.75
C PRO A 55 -2.57 -1.64 -2.04
N LEU A 56 -2.95 -2.72 -2.73
CA LEU A 56 -2.98 -4.06 -2.14
C LEU A 56 -1.56 -4.60 -1.89
N THR A 57 -0.57 -4.16 -2.67
CA THR A 57 0.82 -4.65 -2.59
C THR A 57 1.43 -4.40 -1.22
N GLN A 58 1.04 -3.33 -0.52
CA GLN A 58 1.51 -3.03 0.83
C GLN A 58 1.15 -4.10 1.86
N VAL A 59 0.04 -4.83 1.71
CA VAL A 59 -0.27 -6.00 2.56
C VAL A 59 0.81 -7.07 2.41
N ILE A 60 1.25 -7.32 1.17
CA ILE A 60 2.27 -8.33 0.85
C ILE A 60 3.61 -7.90 1.45
N TYR A 61 3.98 -6.62 1.32
CA TYR A 61 5.21 -6.10 1.92
C TYR A 61 5.20 -6.15 3.45
N GLY A 62 4.08 -5.79 4.08
CA GLY A 62 3.89 -5.92 5.52
C GLY A 62 3.98 -7.37 5.99
N TYR A 63 3.44 -8.32 5.22
CA TYR A 63 3.53 -9.75 5.50
C TYR A 63 4.96 -10.29 5.38
N ILE A 64 5.71 -9.88 4.35
CA ILE A 64 7.11 -10.25 4.18
C ILE A 64 7.93 -9.73 5.37
N LEU A 65 7.79 -8.45 5.71
CA LEU A 65 8.48 -7.83 6.84
C LEU A 65 8.15 -8.53 8.16
N MET A 66 6.87 -8.83 8.42
CA MET A 66 6.43 -9.57 9.60
C MET A 66 7.14 -10.93 9.72
N ASN A 67 7.20 -11.71 8.64
CA ASN A 67 7.85 -13.02 8.65
C ASN A 67 9.36 -12.91 8.91
N THR A 68 10.03 -11.92 8.32
CA THR A 68 11.45 -11.68 8.56
C THR A 68 11.73 -11.33 10.02
N LEU A 69 10.94 -10.41 10.62
CA LEU A 69 11.10 -10.03 12.02
C LEU A 69 10.78 -11.18 12.99
N SER A 70 9.78 -12.00 12.65
CA SER A 70 9.42 -13.19 13.43
C SER A 70 10.57 -14.21 13.49
N GLY A 71 11.30 -14.39 12.37
CA GLY A 71 12.42 -15.34 12.28
C GLY A 71 13.62 -15.02 13.19
N ILE A 72 13.77 -13.77 13.63
CA ILE A 72 14.89 -13.32 14.48
C ILE A 72 14.45 -12.98 15.92
N MET A 73 13.20 -13.28 16.26
CA MET A 73 12.57 -12.79 17.50
C MET A 73 13.27 -13.25 18.79
N THR A 74 13.97 -14.38 18.77
CA THR A 74 14.70 -14.92 19.93
C THR A 74 16.10 -14.33 20.09
N GLN A 75 16.63 -13.68 19.05
CA GLN A 75 18.01 -13.20 18.99
C GLN A 75 18.09 -11.66 19.10
N ALA A 76 17.07 -10.96 18.62
CA ALA A 76 17.04 -9.51 18.54
C ALA A 76 16.50 -8.82 19.81
N ASN A 77 16.93 -7.58 20.04
CA ASN A 77 16.38 -6.75 21.11
C ASN A 77 14.86 -6.49 20.87
N PRO A 78 13.97 -6.82 21.83
CA PRO A 78 12.52 -6.64 21.67
C PRO A 78 12.08 -5.21 21.32
N TRP A 79 12.80 -4.19 21.79
CA TRP A 79 12.50 -2.79 21.46
C TRP A 79 12.85 -2.43 20.03
N LEU A 80 13.91 -3.02 19.48
CA LEU A 80 14.26 -2.84 18.07
C LEU A 80 13.25 -3.54 17.16
N LEU A 81 12.78 -4.73 17.53
CA LEU A 81 11.69 -5.43 16.81
C LEU A 81 10.39 -4.62 16.84
N PHE A 82 10.09 -3.99 17.98
CA PHE A 82 8.97 -3.06 18.09
C PHE A 82 9.12 -1.88 17.14
N GLY A 83 10.26 -1.18 17.17
CA GLY A 83 10.53 -0.04 16.30
C GLY A 83 10.48 -0.41 14.81
N ALA A 84 11.08 -1.54 14.43
CA ALA A 84 11.11 -2.02 13.05
C ALA A 84 9.72 -2.39 12.54
N GLY A 85 8.97 -3.16 13.31
CA GLY A 85 7.65 -3.61 12.87
C GLY A 85 6.60 -2.49 12.90
N PHE A 86 6.55 -1.70 13.98
CA PHE A 86 5.63 -0.57 14.07
C PHE A 86 5.99 0.55 13.09
N GLY A 87 7.26 0.99 13.08
CA GLY A 87 7.72 2.05 12.19
C GLY A 87 7.68 1.64 10.72
N GLY A 88 8.09 0.41 10.41
CA GLY A 88 8.01 -0.15 9.06
C GLY A 88 6.57 -0.29 8.57
N GLY A 89 5.70 -0.88 9.40
CA GLY A 89 4.27 -0.98 9.10
C GLY A 89 3.61 0.37 8.87
N LEU A 90 3.95 1.39 9.67
CA LEU A 90 3.42 2.75 9.52
C LEU A 90 3.89 3.41 8.21
N ALA A 91 5.18 3.29 7.88
CA ALA A 91 5.71 3.87 6.65
C ALA A 91 5.12 3.20 5.39
N ILE A 92 4.96 1.88 5.42
CA ILE A 92 4.25 1.11 4.37
C ILE A 92 2.78 1.58 4.30
N SER A 93 2.11 1.77 5.44
CA SER A 93 0.73 2.24 5.52
C SER A 93 0.51 3.62 4.86
N ILE A 94 1.40 4.57 5.15
CA ILE A 94 1.35 5.92 4.59
C ILE A 94 1.55 5.88 3.06
N SER A 95 2.46 5.03 2.58
CA SER A 95 2.66 4.83 1.14
C SER A 95 1.40 4.29 0.47
N ALA A 96 0.74 3.29 1.06
CA ALA A 96 -0.50 2.72 0.53
C ALA A 96 -1.61 3.77 0.41
N PHE A 97 -1.78 4.60 1.45
CA PHE A 97 -2.76 5.67 1.43
C PHE A 97 -2.46 6.73 0.36
N ALA A 98 -1.21 7.15 0.23
CA ALA A 98 -0.77 8.08 -0.81
C ALA A 98 -0.95 7.50 -2.22
N GLN A 99 -0.67 6.21 -2.40
CA GLN A 99 -0.88 5.51 -3.67
C GLN A 99 -2.36 5.46 -4.01
N GLY A 100 -3.24 5.15 -3.05
CA GLY A 100 -4.69 5.15 -3.25
C GLY A 100 -5.27 6.52 -3.59
N ARG A 101 -4.79 7.58 -2.92
CA ARG A 101 -5.15 8.98 -3.24
C ARG A 101 -4.76 9.37 -4.66
N THR A 102 -3.58 8.95 -5.11
CA THR A 102 -3.09 9.22 -6.47
C THR A 102 -3.86 8.38 -7.49
N ALA A 103 -4.17 7.13 -7.15
CA ALA A 103 -4.99 6.22 -7.95
C ALA A 103 -6.41 6.75 -8.14
N ALA A 104 -6.97 7.43 -7.15
CA ALA A 104 -8.26 8.12 -7.28
C ALA A 104 -8.23 9.19 -8.39
N GLY A 105 -7.14 9.99 -8.45
CA GLY A 105 -6.94 10.96 -9.54
C GLY A 105 -6.71 10.29 -10.90
N ALA A 106 -6.00 9.16 -10.93
CA ALA A 106 -5.84 8.35 -12.13
C ALA A 106 -7.19 7.80 -12.64
N CYS A 107 -8.08 7.40 -11.74
CA CYS A 107 -9.41 6.94 -12.09
C CYS A 107 -10.24 8.03 -12.76
N ASP A 108 -10.20 9.24 -12.21
CA ASP A 108 -10.90 10.41 -12.74
C ASP A 108 -10.36 10.77 -14.14
N ALA A 109 -9.05 10.99 -14.25
CA ALA A 109 -8.40 11.37 -15.50
C ALA A 109 -8.58 10.32 -16.61
N PHE A 110 -8.47 9.03 -16.28
CA PHE A 110 -8.62 7.97 -17.27
C PHE A 110 -10.07 7.78 -17.72
N ALA A 111 -11.05 7.93 -16.82
CA ALA A 111 -12.46 7.82 -17.18
C ALA A 111 -12.93 8.95 -18.10
N GLU A 112 -12.37 10.15 -17.95
CA GLU A 112 -12.69 11.29 -18.82
C GLU A 112 -11.97 11.23 -20.17
N THR A 113 -10.69 10.85 -20.18
CA THR A 113 -9.85 10.98 -21.37
C THR A 113 -9.61 9.68 -22.13
N GLY A 114 -9.75 8.53 -21.47
CA GLY A 114 -9.31 7.23 -21.98
C GLY A 114 -7.80 7.12 -22.25
N LYS A 115 -7.00 8.08 -21.76
CA LYS A 115 -5.56 8.22 -22.06
C LYS A 115 -4.74 8.19 -20.78
N GLY A 116 -3.44 7.93 -20.94
CA GLY A 116 -2.48 8.02 -19.84
C GLY A 116 -2.49 6.85 -18.87
N PHE A 117 -3.06 5.69 -19.23
CA PHE A 117 -3.07 4.52 -18.35
C PHE A 117 -1.67 4.14 -17.85
N ALA A 118 -0.72 3.96 -18.77
CA ALA A 118 0.66 3.59 -18.43
C ALA A 118 1.39 4.67 -17.62
N THR A 119 1.21 5.94 -17.97
CA THR A 119 1.82 7.07 -17.25
C THR A 119 1.26 7.19 -15.83
N ASN A 120 -0.05 6.95 -15.66
CA ASN A 120 -0.68 6.93 -14.34
C ASN A 120 -0.12 5.77 -13.49
N LEU A 121 0.05 4.58 -14.08
CA LEU A 121 0.68 3.45 -13.39
C LEU A 121 2.13 3.72 -13.00
N LEU A 122 2.91 4.40 -13.85
CA LEU A 122 4.28 4.79 -13.51
C LEU A 122 4.31 5.67 -12.25
N VAL A 123 3.41 6.64 -12.13
CA VAL A 123 3.32 7.48 -10.92
C VAL A 123 2.96 6.64 -9.69
N LEU A 124 2.01 5.69 -9.81
CA LEU A 124 1.68 4.78 -8.72
C LEU A 124 2.85 3.88 -8.33
N GLY A 125 3.66 3.42 -9.29
CA GLY A 125 4.87 2.63 -9.04
C GLY A 125 5.98 3.43 -8.35
N LEU A 126 6.09 4.74 -8.63
CA LEU A 126 7.03 5.60 -7.91
C LEU A 126 6.64 5.72 -6.43
N ILE A 127 5.35 5.85 -6.11
CA ILE A 127 4.88 5.87 -4.72
C ILE A 127 5.08 4.51 -4.04
N GLU A 128 4.89 3.42 -4.77
CA GLU A 128 5.13 2.05 -4.28
C GLU A 128 6.57 1.84 -3.81
N SER A 129 7.55 2.43 -4.52
CA SER A 129 8.98 2.26 -4.22
C SER A 129 9.34 2.58 -2.77
N VAL A 130 8.61 3.51 -2.12
CA VAL A 130 8.81 3.84 -0.70
C VAL A 130 8.56 2.64 0.20
N ALA A 131 7.47 1.89 -0.03
CA ALA A 131 7.18 0.69 0.77
C ALA A 131 8.22 -0.41 0.53
N LEU A 132 8.65 -0.59 -0.73
CA LEU A 132 9.71 -1.54 -1.08
C LEU A 132 11.03 -1.21 -0.37
N PHE A 133 11.47 0.06 -0.41
CA PHE A 133 12.69 0.47 0.27
C PHE A 133 12.61 0.30 1.78
N VAL A 134 11.49 0.68 2.40
CA VAL A 134 11.28 0.47 3.84
C VAL A 134 11.37 -1.00 4.20
N MET A 135 10.65 -1.87 3.47
CA MET A 135 10.66 -3.31 3.70
C MET A 135 12.08 -3.88 3.57
N VAL A 136 12.76 -3.61 2.44
CA VAL A 136 14.09 -4.16 2.16
C VAL A 136 15.13 -3.66 3.14
N PHE A 137 15.14 -2.37 3.47
CA PHE A 137 16.13 -1.82 4.41
C PHE A 137 15.94 -2.35 5.82
N LEU A 138 14.70 -2.52 6.28
CA LEU A 138 14.43 -3.13 7.58
C LEU A 138 14.74 -4.63 7.61
N MET A 139 14.67 -5.34 6.48
CA MET A 139 15.08 -6.75 6.40
C MET A 139 16.60 -6.93 6.42
N ILE A 140 17.36 -5.98 5.85
CA ILE A 140 18.83 -6.04 5.80
C ILE A 140 19.46 -5.50 7.10
N PHE A 141 18.74 -4.63 7.82
CA PHE A 141 19.21 -4.07 9.08
C PHE A 141 19.54 -5.18 10.09
N LYS A 142 20.78 -5.21 10.57
CA LYS A 142 21.21 -6.21 11.55
C LYS A 142 20.72 -5.80 12.94
N PHE A 143 19.74 -6.52 13.45
CA PHE A 143 19.20 -6.35 14.80
C PHE A 143 20.03 -7.05 15.90
N VAL A 144 21.32 -7.25 15.63
CA VAL A 144 22.29 -7.98 16.48
C VAL A 144 23.19 -6.98 17.21
#